data_AF-A0A6I1ZAD6-F1
#
_entry.id   AF-A0A6I1ZAD6-F1
#
_cell.length_a   1.000
_cell.length_b   1.000
_cell.length_c   1.000
_cell.angle_alpha   90.00
_cell.angle_beta   90.00
_cell.angle_gamma   90.00
#
_symmetry.space_group_name_H-M   'P 1'
#
loop_
_entity.id
_entity.type
_entity.pdbx_description
1 polymer ?
#
loop_
_entity_poly.entity_id
_entity_poly.type
_entity_poly.pdbx_seq_one_letter_code
_entity_poly.pdbx_strand_id
1 'polypeptide(L)'
;MPAGRTWESTAICTRRWRPGRPWSTPSGGAEIHPELTPLPGEPVIKKHRYNSFYATDLEIILRGLGVETVILTGMTTECCVLGTARGALERGFRSVVISDACASCDYPDLGAGPMSAADMHLAALRVMSLTSSQLVGTDEFLSWLP
;
A
#
# COMPACT_ATOMS: atom_id res chain seq x y z
N MET A 1 -33.36 -1.90 0.00
CA MET A 1 -32.44 -1.34 -1.01
C MET A 1 -31.01 -1.60 -0.54
N PRO A 2 -30.22 -2.51 -1.15
CA PRO A 2 -28.81 -2.60 -0.76
C PRO A 2 -27.85 -2.63 -1.97
N ALA A 3 -26.93 -1.67 -2.05
CA ALA A 3 -25.63 -1.78 -2.71
C ALA A 3 -24.85 -0.47 -2.54
N GLY A 4 -24.44 -0.17 -1.31
CA GLY A 4 -23.63 1.01 -0.98
C GLY A 4 -22.25 0.60 -0.51
N ARG A 5 -21.40 0.13 -1.43
CA ARG A 5 -19.95 -0.05 -1.20
C ARG A 5 -19.19 0.36 -2.45
N THR A 6 -19.17 1.66 -2.72
CA THR A 6 -18.22 2.27 -3.65
C THR A 6 -16.84 2.19 -3.02
N TRP A 7 -16.01 1.33 -3.58
CA TRP A 7 -14.60 1.23 -3.24
C TRP A 7 -13.86 2.25 -4.10
N GLU A 8 -13.12 3.16 -3.46
CA GLU A 8 -12.22 4.08 -4.15
C GLU A 8 -10.83 3.88 -3.54
N SER A 9 -10.00 3.12 -4.24
CA SER A 9 -8.62 2.85 -3.84
C SER A 9 -7.72 3.96 -4.34
N THR A 10 -7.06 4.75 -3.48
CA THR A 10 -5.87 5.51 -3.90
C THR A 10 -4.98 5.90 -2.72
N ALA A 11 -3.77 5.34 -2.68
CA ALA A 11 -2.61 5.97 -2.04
C ALA A 11 -1.32 5.49 -2.72
N ILE A 12 -0.98 6.09 -3.87
CA ILE A 12 0.23 5.75 -4.63
C ILE A 12 1.38 6.65 -4.16
N CYS A 13 2.47 6.04 -3.69
CA CYS A 13 3.73 6.73 -3.42
C CYS A 13 4.86 6.05 -4.18
N THR A 14 5.14 6.59 -5.35
CA THR A 14 6.26 6.16 -6.19
C THR A 14 7.54 6.85 -5.70
N ARG A 15 8.20 6.26 -4.68
CA ARG A 15 9.59 6.59 -4.35
C ARG A 15 10.46 5.37 -4.55
N ARG A 16 11.27 5.38 -5.62
CA ARG A 16 12.36 4.43 -5.80
C ARG A 16 13.56 4.85 -4.95
N TRP A 17 13.89 4.07 -3.92
CA TRP A 17 15.10 4.27 -3.13
C TRP A 17 16.35 3.92 -3.95
N ARG A 18 17.46 4.67 -3.74
CA ARG A 18 18.77 4.40 -4.34
C ARG A 18 19.88 4.65 -3.29
N PRO A 19 20.90 3.77 -3.19
CA PRO A 19 22.04 4.00 -2.31
C PRO A 19 22.72 5.35 -2.60
N GLY A 20 23.09 6.09 -1.56
CA GLY A 20 23.85 7.36 -1.67
C GLY A 20 23.02 8.61 -2.01
N ARG A 21 21.70 8.52 -2.17
CA ARG A 21 20.84 9.69 -2.47
C ARG A 21 20.24 10.30 -1.20
N PRO A 22 20.29 11.64 -1.01
CA PRO A 22 19.67 12.28 0.15
C PRO A 22 18.15 12.08 0.16
N TRP A 23 17.60 11.83 1.35
CA TRP A 23 16.16 11.61 1.63
C TRP A 23 15.23 12.72 1.08
N SER A 24 15.78 13.91 0.80
CA SER A 24 15.09 15.13 0.40
C SER A 24 15.03 15.40 -1.11
N THR A 25 15.71 14.63 -1.96
CA THR A 25 15.83 15.01 -3.38
C THR A 25 14.65 14.49 -4.21
N PRO A 26 13.86 15.35 -4.89
CA PRO A 26 12.93 14.89 -5.92
C PRO A 26 13.73 14.19 -7.02
N SER A 27 13.47 12.91 -7.26
CA SER A 27 13.97 12.19 -8.42
C SER A 27 12.82 11.98 -9.38
N GLY A 28 13.07 12.12 -10.69
CA GLY A 28 12.15 11.60 -11.70
C GLY A 28 11.77 10.14 -11.40
N GLY A 29 10.56 9.75 -11.79
CA GLY A 29 9.96 8.45 -11.43
C GLY A 29 8.97 8.49 -10.26
N ALA A 30 8.50 9.68 -9.87
CA ALA A 30 7.39 9.88 -8.94
C ALA A 30 6.01 9.99 -9.64
N GLU A 31 5.98 9.72 -10.95
CA GLU A 31 4.75 9.71 -11.74
C GLU A 31 3.99 8.40 -11.50
N ILE A 32 2.67 8.47 -11.62
CA ILE A 32 1.82 7.28 -11.58
C ILE A 32 2.01 6.53 -12.91
N HIS A 33 2.07 5.21 -12.85
CA HIS A 33 2.17 4.40 -14.06
C HIS A 33 0.96 4.67 -14.98
N PRO A 34 1.12 4.83 -16.30
CA PRO A 34 0.01 5.20 -17.19
C PRO A 34 -1.22 4.29 -17.08
N GLU A 35 -1.02 2.98 -16.88
CA GLU A 35 -2.11 2.00 -16.70
C GLU A 35 -2.85 2.14 -15.37
N LEU A 36 -2.29 2.90 -14.42
CA LEU A 36 -2.87 3.18 -13.10
C LEU A 36 -3.29 4.65 -12.98
N THR A 37 -3.47 5.35 -14.10
CA THR A 37 -3.90 6.75 -14.09
C THR A 37 -5.28 6.86 -13.43
N PRO A 38 -5.43 7.69 -12.39
CA PRO A 38 -6.70 7.85 -11.70
C PRO A 38 -7.80 8.36 -12.63
N LEU A 39 -9.02 7.87 -12.43
CA LEU A 39 -10.21 8.35 -13.11
C LEU A 39 -10.60 9.75 -12.61
N PRO A 40 -11.38 10.52 -13.40
CA PRO A 40 -11.88 11.82 -12.94
C PRO A 40 -12.69 11.68 -11.64
N GLY A 41 -12.28 12.44 -10.62
CA GLY A 41 -12.93 12.45 -9.31
C GLY A 41 -12.28 11.54 -8.28
N GLU A 42 -11.38 10.63 -8.67
CA GLU A 42 -10.67 9.78 -7.70
C GLU A 42 -9.66 10.60 -6.88
N PRO A 43 -9.65 10.44 -5.54
CA PRO A 43 -8.79 11.23 -4.67
C PRO A 43 -7.32 10.81 -4.78
N VAL A 44 -6.44 11.71 -5.23
CA VAL A 44 -4.98 11.45 -5.27
C VAL A 44 -4.28 12.05 -4.06
N ILE A 45 -3.77 11.19 -3.18
CA ILE A 45 -3.11 11.62 -1.94
C ILE A 45 -1.59 11.49 -2.06
N LYS A 46 -0.91 12.63 -2.01
CA LYS A 46 0.56 12.69 -1.99
C LYS A 46 1.07 12.48 -0.57
N LYS A 47 1.93 11.47 -0.38
CA LYS A 47 2.59 11.21 0.92
C LYS A 47 4.10 11.41 0.89
N HIS A 48 4.63 11.80 2.04
CA HIS A 48 6.08 12.05 2.23
C HIS A 48 6.77 10.97 3.08
N ARG A 49 6.01 9.99 3.58
CA ARG A 49 6.49 8.88 4.43
C ARG A 49 5.88 7.56 3.96
N TYR A 50 6.33 6.44 4.54
CA TYR A 50 5.87 5.11 4.17
C TYR A 50 4.40 4.89 4.50
N ASN A 51 3.98 5.20 5.74
CA ASN A 51 2.59 5.15 6.17
C ASN A 51 1.77 6.26 5.47
N SER A 52 0.76 5.87 4.68
CA SER A 52 -0.11 6.79 3.95
C SER A 52 -1.00 7.65 4.83
N PHE A 53 -1.20 7.31 6.10
CA PHE A 53 -1.96 8.14 7.06
C PHE A 53 -1.12 9.22 7.75
N TYR A 54 0.21 9.12 7.67
CA TYR A 54 1.07 10.04 8.41
C TYR A 54 1.18 11.39 7.67
N ALA A 55 0.65 12.43 8.30
CA ALA A 55 0.65 13.81 7.79
C ALA A 55 0.03 13.92 6.38
N THR A 56 -1.13 13.28 6.19
CA THR A 56 -1.95 13.36 4.97
C THR A 56 -3.43 13.46 5.36
N ASP A 57 -4.28 13.79 4.38
CA ASP A 57 -5.73 13.87 4.56
C ASP A 57 -6.45 12.50 4.41
N LEU A 58 -5.70 11.40 4.28
CA LEU A 58 -6.27 10.07 3.99
C LEU A 58 -7.32 9.65 5.01
N GLU A 59 -7.05 9.82 6.31
CA GLU A 59 -8.01 9.45 7.35
C GLU A 59 -9.30 10.26 7.26
N ILE A 60 -9.18 11.56 7.02
CA ILE A 60 -10.32 12.48 6.92
C ILE A 60 -11.21 12.07 5.75
N ILE A 61 -10.60 11.81 4.59
CA ILE A 61 -11.30 11.39 3.37
C ILE A 61 -12.02 10.06 3.62
N LEU A 62 -11.31 9.04 4.11
CA LEU A 62 -11.89 7.71 4.35
C LEU A 62 -13.05 7.75 5.35
N ARG A 63 -12.91 8.53 6.44
CA ARG A 63 -14.00 8.70 7.42
C ARG A 63 -15.17 9.47 6.84
N GLY A 64 -14.91 10.51 6.04
CA GLY A 64 -15.95 11.27 5.34
C GLY A 64 -16.76 10.41 4.36
N LEU A 65 -16.13 9.39 3.77
CA LEU A 65 -16.78 8.39 2.91
C LEU A 65 -17.43 7.23 3.68
N GLY A 66 -17.31 7.19 5.01
CA GLY A 66 -17.83 6.10 5.83
C GLY A 66 -17.10 4.77 5.63
N VAL A 67 -15.84 4.80 5.19
CA VAL A 67 -15.04 3.59 4.96
C VAL A 67 -14.60 2.97 6.29
N GLU A 68 -14.80 1.66 6.42
CA GLU A 68 -14.33 0.87 7.57
C GLU A 68 -13.19 -0.09 7.21
N THR A 69 -13.07 -0.45 5.93
CA THR A 69 -12.12 -1.42 5.42
C THR A 69 -11.34 -0.83 4.26
N VAL A 70 -10.01 -0.87 4.34
CA VAL A 70 -9.12 -0.44 3.25
C VAL A 70 -8.51 -1.64 2.55
N ILE A 71 -8.48 -1.59 1.22
CA ILE A 71 -7.79 -2.57 0.38
C ILE A 71 -6.44 -2.00 -0.02
N LEU A 72 -5.36 -2.77 0.17
CA LEU A 72 -3.99 -2.32 -0.02
C LEU A 72 -3.31 -3.13 -1.13
N THR A 73 -2.72 -2.41 -2.08
CA THR A 73 -1.94 -2.93 -3.20
C THR A 73 -0.71 -2.04 -3.45
N GLY A 74 0.22 -2.49 -4.29
CA GLY A 74 1.32 -1.67 -4.80
C GLY A 74 2.72 -2.03 -4.28
N MET A 75 3.64 -1.06 -4.27
CA MET A 75 5.06 -1.29 -4.01
C MET A 75 5.67 -0.19 -3.11
N THR A 76 6.55 -0.52 -2.15
CA THR A 76 7.02 -1.87 -1.79
C THR A 76 6.21 -2.50 -0.65
N THR A 77 6.16 -3.83 -0.65
CA THR A 77 5.33 -4.65 0.26
C THR A 77 5.73 -4.45 1.73
N GLU A 78 7.03 -4.57 2.01
CA GLU A 78 7.61 -4.51 3.34
C GLU A 78 7.76 -3.08 3.90
N CYS A 79 7.68 -2.05 3.06
CA CYS A 79 7.79 -0.65 3.50
C CYS A 79 6.45 0.09 3.44
N CYS A 80 5.99 0.45 2.23
CA CYS A 80 4.82 1.31 2.06
C CYS A 80 3.51 0.59 2.40
N VAL A 81 3.34 -0.64 1.91
CA VAL A 81 2.12 -1.42 2.12
C VAL A 81 2.01 -1.81 3.60
N LEU A 82 3.04 -2.45 4.17
CA LEU A 82 3.09 -2.79 5.59
C LEU A 82 2.95 -1.55 6.50
N GLY A 83 3.63 -0.44 6.19
CA GLY A 83 3.52 0.79 6.97
C GLY A 83 2.11 1.37 6.98
N THR A 84 1.39 1.26 5.86
CA THR A 84 0.00 1.72 5.75
C THR A 84 -0.97 0.74 6.41
N ALA A 85 -0.74 -0.57 6.29
CA ALA A 85 -1.50 -1.60 6.98
C ALA A 85 -1.49 -1.42 8.50
N ARG A 86 -0.31 -1.15 9.09
CA ARG A 86 -0.19 -0.80 10.51
C ARG A 86 -0.90 0.51 10.83
N GLY A 87 -0.73 1.53 9.98
CA GLY A 87 -1.41 2.81 10.15
C GLY A 87 -2.94 2.71 10.14
N ALA A 88 -3.49 1.79 9.34
CA ALA A 88 -4.91 1.47 9.29
C ALA A 88 -5.38 0.83 10.61
N LEU A 89 -4.65 -0.18 11.08
CA LEU A 89 -4.91 -0.85 12.35
C LEU A 89 -4.92 0.13 13.54
N GLU A 90 -3.91 0.99 13.64
CA GLU A 90 -3.78 2.01 14.70
C GLU A 90 -4.97 2.98 14.76
N ARG A 91 -5.70 3.15 13.65
CA ARG A 91 -6.84 4.07 13.51
C ARG A 91 -8.19 3.36 13.55
N GLY A 92 -8.19 2.05 13.74
CA GLY A 92 -9.40 1.23 13.80
C GLY A 92 -9.99 0.86 12.44
N PHE A 93 -9.25 1.03 11.33
CA PHE A 93 -9.68 0.50 10.04
C PHE A 93 -9.30 -0.98 9.94
N ARG A 94 -10.19 -1.79 9.34
CA ARG A 94 -9.83 -3.11 8.84
C ARG A 94 -8.97 -2.95 7.60
N SER A 95 -8.00 -3.83 7.38
CA SER A 95 -7.22 -3.81 6.16
C SER A 95 -7.13 -5.19 5.52
N VAL A 96 -7.22 -5.20 4.19
CA VAL A 96 -7.02 -6.37 3.34
C VAL A 96 -5.88 -6.06 2.39
N VAL A 97 -4.90 -6.94 2.29
CA VAL A 97 -3.78 -6.81 1.35
C VAL A 97 -3.99 -7.82 0.22
N ILE A 98 -3.96 -7.34 -1.01
CA ILE A 98 -4.01 -8.20 -2.19
C ILE A 98 -2.57 -8.66 -2.48
N SER A 99 -2.27 -9.90 -2.13
CA SER A 99 -0.90 -10.40 -2.03
C SER A 99 -0.17 -10.39 -3.38
N ASP A 100 -0.83 -10.84 -4.45
CA ASP A 100 -0.32 -10.89 -5.82
C ASP A 100 -0.36 -9.53 -6.55
N ALA A 101 -1.05 -8.52 -6.00
CA ALA A 101 -1.00 -7.13 -6.47
C ALA A 101 -0.02 -6.26 -5.66
N CYS A 102 0.87 -6.89 -4.90
CA CYS A 102 1.95 -6.23 -4.18
C CYS A 102 3.32 -6.71 -4.67
N ALA A 103 4.34 -5.86 -4.57
CA ALA A 103 5.68 -6.21 -5.01
C ALA A 103 6.77 -5.66 -4.09
N SER A 104 7.95 -6.27 -4.15
CA SER A 104 9.16 -5.89 -3.42
C SER A 104 10.36 -5.79 -4.37
N CYS A 105 11.57 -5.57 -3.84
CA CYS A 105 12.82 -5.52 -4.60
C CYS A 105 13.92 -6.31 -3.87
N ASP A 106 15.00 -6.65 -4.57
CA ASP A 106 16.14 -7.35 -3.95
C ASP A 106 16.85 -6.46 -2.94
N TYR A 107 17.28 -7.08 -1.84
CA TYR A 107 18.03 -6.44 -0.76
C TYR A 107 19.48 -6.90 -0.80
N PRO A 108 20.45 -5.97 -0.80
CA PRO A 108 21.86 -6.32 -0.73
C PRO A 108 22.18 -6.94 0.63
N ASP A 109 23.27 -7.69 0.70
CA ASP A 109 23.80 -8.16 1.97
C ASP A 109 24.30 -6.98 2.81
N LEU A 110 23.74 -6.84 4.01
CA LEU A 110 24.13 -5.85 5.02
C LEU A 110 24.77 -6.51 6.26
N GLY A 111 25.31 -7.71 6.11
CA GLY A 111 25.96 -8.50 7.18
C GLY A 111 25.14 -9.69 7.69
N ALA A 112 24.02 -10.00 7.03
CA ALA A 112 23.11 -11.10 7.39
C ALA A 112 22.67 -11.94 6.17
N GLY A 113 23.40 -11.81 5.06
CA GLY A 113 23.05 -12.39 3.77
C GLY A 113 22.12 -11.47 2.96
N PRO A 114 22.14 -11.57 1.62
CA PRO A 114 21.18 -10.88 0.77
C PRO A 114 19.79 -11.51 0.92
N MET A 115 18.76 -10.77 0.56
CA MET A 115 17.39 -11.30 0.48
C MET A 115 16.78 -10.99 -0.88
N SER A 116 16.23 -12.02 -1.53
CA SER A 116 15.54 -11.84 -2.80
C SER A 116 14.25 -11.04 -2.61
N ALA A 117 13.77 -10.38 -3.66
CA ALA A 117 12.48 -9.69 -3.66
C ALA A 117 11.33 -10.63 -3.25
N ALA A 118 11.38 -11.89 -3.70
CA ALA A 118 10.36 -12.88 -3.38
C ALA A 118 10.36 -13.24 -1.88
N ASP A 119 11.53 -13.45 -1.29
CA ASP A 119 11.66 -13.77 0.13
C ASP A 119 11.23 -12.60 1.01
N MET A 120 11.61 -11.37 0.63
CA MET A 120 11.21 -10.17 1.36
C MET A 120 9.71 -9.93 1.29
N HIS A 121 9.12 -10.07 0.10
CA HIS A 121 7.69 -9.98 -0.11
C HIS A 121 6.93 -11.00 0.75
N LEU A 122 7.35 -12.27 0.72
CA LEU A 122 6.73 -13.33 1.52
C LEU A 122 6.86 -13.08 3.03
N ALA A 123 8.03 -12.63 3.49
CA ALA A 123 8.24 -12.30 4.90
C ALA A 123 7.32 -11.16 5.36
N ALA A 124 7.18 -10.11 4.55
CA ALA A 124 6.29 -8.98 4.86
C ALA A 124 4.81 -9.39 4.89
N LEU A 125 4.37 -10.18 3.90
CA LEU A 125 3.01 -10.73 3.89
C LEU A 125 2.72 -11.53 5.17
N ARG A 126 3.63 -12.44 5.56
CA ARG A 126 3.47 -13.23 6.80
C ARG A 126 3.32 -12.36 8.04
N VAL A 127 4.12 -11.29 8.15
CA VAL A 127 3.99 -10.32 9.24
C VAL A 127 2.63 -9.63 9.21
N MET A 128 2.17 -9.15 8.05
CA MET A 128 0.86 -8.49 7.92
C MET A 128 -0.29 -9.42 8.29
N SER A 129 -0.25 -10.67 7.80
CA SER A 129 -1.28 -11.69 8.04
C SER A 129 -1.49 -11.96 9.54
N LEU A 130 -0.44 -11.82 10.35
CA LEU A 130 -0.50 -12.11 11.79
C LEU A 130 -0.80 -10.88 12.64
N THR A 131 -0.61 -9.67 12.11
CA THR A 131 -0.57 -8.47 12.95
C THR A 131 -1.57 -7.39 12.55
N SER A 132 -1.83 -7.19 11.26
CA SER A 132 -2.51 -5.97 10.79
C SER A 132 -3.59 -6.18 9.74
N SER A 133 -3.54 -7.26 8.96
CA SER A 133 -4.33 -7.37 7.73
C SER A 133 -4.72 -8.80 7.38
N GLN A 134 -5.89 -8.94 6.74
CA GLN A 134 -6.21 -10.17 6.00
C GLN A 134 -5.44 -10.17 4.68
N LEU A 135 -4.93 -11.33 4.27
CA LEU A 135 -4.33 -11.51 2.94
C LEU A 135 -5.29 -12.27 2.04
N VAL A 136 -5.40 -11.84 0.79
CA VAL A 136 -6.13 -12.54 -0.27
C VAL A 136 -5.43 -12.39 -1.61
N GLY A 137 -5.67 -13.33 -2.53
CA GLY A 137 -5.26 -13.17 -3.92
C GLY A 137 -6.22 -12.28 -4.72
N THR A 138 -5.80 -11.82 -5.89
CA THR A 138 -6.62 -10.96 -6.75
C THR A 138 -7.90 -11.66 -7.18
N ASP A 139 -7.83 -12.92 -7.62
CA ASP A 139 -9.02 -13.68 -8.06
C ASP A 139 -10.04 -13.87 -6.93
N GLU A 140 -9.56 -14.17 -5.71
CA GLU A 140 -10.43 -14.29 -4.54
C GLU A 140 -11.09 -12.94 -4.22
N PHE A 141 -10.33 -11.86 -4.22
CA PHE A 141 -10.88 -10.51 -4.00
C PHE A 141 -11.91 -10.11 -5.05
N LEU A 142 -11.64 -10.37 -6.33
CA LEU A 142 -12.56 -10.08 -7.42
C LEU A 142 -13.87 -10.87 -7.28
N SER A 143 -13.84 -12.07 -6.70
CA SER A 143 -15.05 -12.85 -6.42
C SER A 143 -15.98 -12.21 -5.37
N TRP A 144 -15.49 -11.25 -4.58
CA TRP A 144 -16.29 -10.52 -3.59
C TRP A 144 -17.04 -9.32 -4.19
N LEU A 145 -16.66 -8.90 -5.39
CA LEU A 145 -17.27 -7.78 -6.08
C LEU A 145 -18.60 -8.22 -6.74
N PRO A 146 -19.61 -7.33 -6.76
CA PRO A 146 -20.94 -7.62 -7.32
C PRO A 146 -20.94 -7.73 -8.85
#